data_AF-A0A7R9FC20-F1
#
_entry.id   AF-A0A7R9FC20-F1
#
_cell.length_a   1.000
_cell.length_b   1.000
_cell.length_c   1.000
_cell.angle_alpha   90.00
_cell.angle_beta   90.00
_cell.angle_gamma   90.00
#
_symmetry.space_group_name_H-M   'P 1'
#
loop_
_entity.id
_entity.type
_entity.pdbx_description
1 polymer ?
#
loop_
_entity_poly.entity_id
_entity_poly.type
_entity_poly.pdbx_seq_one_letter_code
_entity_poly.pdbx_strand_id
1 'polypeptide(L)'
;MPLQEPFSVENKIRLKENVLSKVGQMFMAVFQTAATTRADAESYLKSKKVHELFVFLASHLVVADQDDPIDYLIDLLDQCMLFRANLRNPPLLFSPEHLEAVFRAFDPAGTGVISRDQYEQGLSIHYFPA
;
A
#
# COMPACT_ATOMS: atom_id res chain seq x y z
N MET A 1 25.31 60.65 -9.87
CA MET A 1 24.56 59.38 -9.82
C MET A 1 25.44 58.40 -9.05
N PRO A 2 25.06 57.92 -7.85
CA PRO A 2 25.95 57.02 -7.11
C PRO A 2 25.88 55.63 -7.75
N LEU A 3 27.06 55.09 -8.07
CA LEU A 3 27.24 53.72 -8.52
C LEU A 3 26.81 52.77 -7.40
N GLN A 4 25.82 51.94 -7.68
CA GLN A 4 25.34 50.92 -6.76
C GLN A 4 26.49 49.94 -6.49
N GLU A 5 26.94 49.86 -5.23
CA GLU A 5 28.09 49.05 -4.86
C GLU A 5 27.88 47.58 -5.27
N PRO A 6 28.90 46.90 -5.83
CA PRO A 6 28.78 45.51 -6.22
C PRO A 6 28.42 44.67 -4.99
N PHE A 7 27.34 43.88 -5.10
CA PHE A 7 26.89 42.97 -4.04
C PHE A 7 28.08 42.14 -3.51
N SER A 8 28.55 42.48 -2.30
CA SER A 8 29.70 41.84 -1.64
C SER A 8 29.50 40.32 -1.56
N VAL A 9 30.58 39.56 -1.68
CA VAL A 9 30.58 38.09 -1.58
C VAL A 9 29.92 37.62 -0.28
N GLU A 10 30.11 38.36 0.81
CA GLU A 10 29.48 38.12 2.12
C GLU A 10 27.95 38.26 2.05
N ASN A 11 27.43 39.23 1.30
CA ASN A 11 25.99 39.40 1.10
C ASN A 11 25.40 38.25 0.28
N LYS A 12 26.16 37.69 -0.67
CA LYS A 12 25.73 36.50 -1.44
C LYS A 12 25.73 35.24 -0.59
N ILE A 13 26.72 35.08 0.30
CA ILE A 13 26.80 33.95 1.24
C ILE A 13 25.62 34.01 2.23
N ARG A 14 25.40 35.16 2.88
CA ARG A 14 24.24 35.37 3.77
C ARG A 14 22.91 35.12 3.07
N LEU A 15 22.77 35.52 1.81
CA LEU A 15 21.54 35.28 1.05
C LEU A 15 21.32 33.77 0.82
N LYS A 16 22.38 33.03 0.47
CA LYS A 16 22.32 31.57 0.30
C LYS A 16 21.99 30.87 1.61
N GLU A 17 22.60 31.25 2.71
CA GLU A 17 22.32 30.68 4.04
C GLU A 17 20.89 30.96 4.48
N ASN A 18 20.40 32.18 4.26
CA ASN A 18 19.01 32.55 4.54
C ASN A 18 18.01 31.77 3.69
N VAL A 19 18.30 31.55 2.40
CA VAL A 19 17.45 30.74 1.52
C VAL A 19 17.47 29.27 1.94
N LEU A 20 18.64 28.70 2.22
CA LEU A 20 18.76 27.32 2.70
C LEU A 20 18.05 27.11 4.04
N SER A 21 18.16 28.08 4.96
CA SER A 21 17.44 28.07 6.23
C SER A 21 15.93 28.14 6.03
N LYS A 22 15.44 28.99 5.13
CA LYS A 22 14.01 29.10 4.80
C LYS A 22 13.46 27.86 4.09
N VAL A 23 14.24 27.26 3.20
CA VAL A 23 13.88 26.00 2.54
C VAL A 23 13.85 24.86 3.56
N GLY A 24 14.83 24.81 4.47
CA GLY A 24 14.83 23.86 5.58
C GLY A 24 13.62 24.05 6.51
N GLN A 25 13.29 25.29 6.86
CA GLN A 25 12.10 25.62 7.65
C GLN A 25 10.81 25.26 6.91
N MET A 26 10.74 25.46 5.60
CA MET A 26 9.58 25.08 4.79
C MET A 26 9.45 23.55 4.68
N PHE A 27 10.56 22.83 4.53
CA PHE A 27 10.58 21.37 4.51
C PHE A 27 10.19 20.80 5.88
N MET A 28 10.70 21.38 6.97
CA MET A 28 10.30 21.04 8.34
C MET A 28 8.86 21.43 8.63
N ALA A 29 8.34 22.54 8.10
CA ALA A 29 6.95 22.93 8.23
C ALA A 29 6.02 21.99 7.45
N VAL A 30 6.39 21.54 6.25
CA VAL A 30 5.66 20.50 5.52
C VAL A 30 5.69 19.18 6.29
N PHE A 31 6.83 18.82 6.89
CA PHE A 31 6.98 17.64 7.74
C PHE A 31 6.22 17.78 9.09
N GLN A 32 6.11 18.98 9.65
CA GLN A 32 5.33 19.30 10.85
C GLN A 32 3.84 19.48 10.57
N THR A 33 3.45 19.85 9.34
CA THR A 33 2.05 19.73 8.88
C THR A 33 1.68 18.26 8.72
N ALA A 34 2.68 17.39 8.57
CA ALA A 34 2.59 15.94 8.75
C ALA A 34 2.94 15.48 10.18
N ALA A 35 2.93 16.36 11.19
CA ALA A 35 2.72 15.94 12.57
C ALA A 35 1.22 15.64 12.73
N THR A 36 0.77 14.62 12.02
CA THR A 36 -0.48 13.94 12.29
C THR A 36 -0.46 13.56 13.76
N THR A 37 -1.46 14.00 14.51
CA THR A 37 -1.67 13.44 15.84
C THR A 37 -1.78 11.92 15.70
N ARG A 38 -1.53 11.17 16.77
CA ARG A 38 -1.73 9.71 16.73
C ARG A 38 -3.10 9.33 16.13
N ALA A 39 -4.13 10.12 16.46
CA ALA A 39 -5.48 9.95 15.92
C ALA A 39 -5.55 10.17 14.39
N ASP A 40 -4.87 11.18 13.86
CA ASP A 40 -4.83 11.43 12.41
C ASP A 40 -4.07 10.33 11.66
N ALA A 41 -2.98 9.82 12.24
CA ALA A 41 -2.23 8.71 11.67
C ALA A 41 -3.08 7.42 11.67
N GLU A 42 -3.76 7.11 12.77
CA GLU A 42 -4.67 5.96 12.87
C GLU A 42 -5.85 6.09 11.87
N SER A 43 -6.41 7.29 11.74
CA SER A 43 -7.47 7.59 10.77
C SER A 43 -6.98 7.42 9.33
N TYR A 44 -5.77 7.88 9.02
CA TYR A 44 -5.15 7.70 7.71
C TYR A 44 -4.96 6.21 7.38
N LEU A 45 -4.31 5.45 8.27
CA LEU A 45 -4.05 4.02 8.05
C LEU A 45 -5.35 3.24 7.85
N LYS A 46 -6.39 3.55 8.64
CA LYS A 46 -7.70 2.90 8.54
C LYS A 46 -8.45 3.30 7.26
N SER A 47 -8.51 4.59 6.94
CA SER A 47 -9.24 5.08 5.76
C SER A 47 -8.60 4.65 4.45
N LYS A 48 -7.27 4.52 4.43
CA LYS A 48 -6.50 4.05 3.27
C LYS A 48 -6.30 2.54 3.24
N LYS A 49 -6.87 1.80 4.20
CA LYS A 49 -6.81 0.34 4.25
C LYS A 49 -5.38 -0.20 4.19
N VAL A 50 -4.46 0.52 4.85
CA VAL A 50 -3.03 0.26 4.75
C VAL A 50 -2.68 -1.08 5.40
N HIS A 51 -3.34 -1.40 6.53
CA HIS A 51 -3.15 -2.69 7.20
C HIS A 51 -3.58 -3.86 6.30
N GLU A 52 -4.76 -3.76 5.68
CA GLU A 52 -5.28 -4.77 4.76
C GLU A 52 -4.36 -4.95 3.54
N LEU A 53 -3.76 -3.86 3.02
CA LEU A 53 -2.76 -3.93 1.96
C LEU A 53 -1.50 -4.69 2.42
N PHE A 54 -0.98 -4.42 3.63
CA PHE A 54 0.19 -5.14 4.14
C PHE A 54 -0.10 -6.64 4.32
N VAL A 55 -1.27 -7.00 4.85
CA VAL A 55 -1.70 -8.40 4.96
C VAL A 55 -1.74 -9.05 3.58
N PHE A 56 -2.35 -8.37 2.59
CA PHE A 56 -2.40 -8.85 1.21
C PHE A 56 -1.00 -9.10 0.60
N LEU A 57 -0.08 -8.13 0.75
CA LEU A 57 1.28 -8.23 0.24
C LEU A 57 2.05 -9.37 0.92
N ALA A 58 1.94 -9.47 2.25
CA ALA A 58 2.58 -10.53 3.02
C ALA A 58 2.06 -11.91 2.64
N SER A 59 0.74 -12.07 2.47
CA SER A 59 0.16 -13.35 2.03
C SER A 59 0.67 -13.77 0.65
N HIS A 60 0.76 -12.83 -0.30
CA HIS A 60 1.31 -13.12 -1.63
C HIS A 60 2.78 -13.49 -1.58
N LEU A 61 3.55 -12.84 -0.71
CA LEU A 61 4.97 -13.11 -0.57
C LEU A 61 5.24 -14.51 0.00
N VAL A 62 4.51 -14.86 1.06
CA VAL A 62 4.63 -16.17 1.74
C VAL A 62 4.25 -17.31 0.79
N VAL A 63 3.23 -17.12 -0.05
CA VAL A 63 2.79 -18.16 -1.00
C VAL A 63 3.73 -18.27 -2.20
N ALA A 64 4.28 -17.15 -2.67
CA ALA A 64 5.11 -17.15 -3.86
C ALA A 64 6.51 -17.74 -3.63
N ASP A 65 7.02 -17.72 -2.39
CA ASP A 65 8.32 -18.29 -2.00
C ASP A 65 9.46 -17.89 -2.97
N GLN A 66 9.56 -16.59 -3.27
CA GLN A 66 10.50 -16.05 -4.25
C GLN A 66 11.85 -15.74 -3.61
N ASP A 67 12.93 -15.99 -4.37
CA ASP A 67 14.31 -15.71 -3.94
C ASP A 67 14.59 -14.20 -3.76
N ASP A 68 13.95 -13.35 -4.57
CA ASP A 68 13.97 -11.89 -4.41
C ASP A 68 12.58 -11.37 -3.97
N PRO A 69 12.37 -11.20 -2.65
CA PRO A 69 11.09 -10.78 -2.12
C PRO A 69 10.76 -9.32 -2.43
N ILE A 70 11.75 -8.47 -2.69
CA ILE A 70 11.53 -7.04 -2.90
C ILE A 70 11.03 -6.79 -4.33
N ASP A 71 11.71 -7.38 -5.32
CA ASP A 71 11.30 -7.25 -6.72
C ASP A 71 9.91 -7.82 -6.95
N TYR A 72 9.60 -8.97 -6.33
CA TYR A 72 8.24 -9.53 -6.37
C TYR A 72 7.17 -8.57 -5.83
N LEU A 73 7.44 -7.88 -4.71
CA LEU A 73 6.50 -6.94 -4.12
C LEU A 73 6.32 -5.68 -4.98
N ILE A 74 7.39 -5.21 -5.64
CA ILE A 74 7.33 -4.10 -6.60
C ILE A 74 6.41 -4.49 -7.76
N ASP A 75 6.66 -5.66 -8.36
CA ASP A 75 5.85 -6.17 -9.46
C ASP A 75 4.39 -6.31 -9.05
N LEU A 76 4.12 -6.87 -7.85
CA LEU A 76 2.76 -7.03 -7.32
C LEU A 76 2.04 -5.67 -7.15
N LEU A 77 2.74 -4.66 -6.65
CA LEU A 77 2.21 -3.30 -6.53
C LEU A 77 1.92 -2.68 -7.91
N ASP A 78 2.78 -2.91 -8.89
CA ASP A 78 2.53 -2.49 -10.27
C ASP A 78 1.28 -3.14 -10.86
N GLN A 79 1.04 -4.43 -10.58
CA GLN A 79 -0.20 -5.09 -10.99
C GLN A 79 -1.43 -4.46 -10.33
N CYS A 80 -1.36 -4.13 -9.03
CA CYS A 80 -2.41 -3.42 -8.32
C CYS A 80 -2.69 -2.04 -8.94
N MET A 81 -1.65 -1.31 -9.33
CA MET A 81 -1.77 -0.01 -9.97
C MET A 81 -2.43 -0.11 -11.35
N LEU A 82 -2.06 -1.11 -12.15
CA LEU A 82 -2.69 -1.40 -13.44
C LEU A 82 -4.16 -1.83 -13.30
N PHE A 83 -4.48 -2.67 -12.31
CA PHE A 83 -5.85 -3.03 -11.99
C PHE A 83 -6.68 -1.80 -11.58
N ARG A 84 -6.13 -0.92 -10.74
CA ARG A 84 -6.78 0.35 -10.36
C ARG A 84 -7.06 1.27 -11.54
N ALA A 85 -6.24 1.18 -12.59
CA ALA A 85 -6.43 1.91 -13.85
C ALA A 85 -7.38 1.18 -14.84
N ASN A 86 -7.98 0.05 -14.45
CA ASN A 86 -8.77 -0.84 -15.30
C ASN A 86 -8.01 -1.40 -16.52
N LEU A 87 -6.68 -1.55 -16.40
CA LEU A 87 -5.80 -2.04 -17.48
C LEU A 87 -5.43 -3.52 -17.34
N ARG A 88 -5.71 -4.12 -16.18
CA ARG A 88 -5.42 -5.53 -15.88
C ARG A 88 -6.48 -6.09 -14.93
N ASN A 89 -6.59 -7.41 -14.85
CA ASN A 89 -7.31 -8.12 -13.79
C ASN A 89 -6.62 -7.95 -12.43
N PRO A 90 -7.36 -8.12 -11.31
CA PRO A 90 -6.76 -8.03 -9.99
C PRO A 90 -5.76 -9.17 -9.76
N PRO A 91 -4.64 -8.93 -9.05
CA PRO A 91 -3.81 -10.00 -8.56
C PRO A 91 -4.59 -10.83 -7.54
N LEU A 92 -4.68 -12.14 -7.79
CA LEU A 92 -5.39 -13.10 -6.95
C LEU A 92 -4.40 -14.03 -6.27
N LEU A 93 -4.59 -14.25 -4.97
CA LEU A 93 -3.84 -15.25 -4.22
C LEU A 93 -4.30 -16.67 -4.54
N PHE A 94 -5.60 -16.82 -4.79
CA PHE A 94 -6.22 -18.10 -5.07
C PHE A 94 -6.37 -18.33 -6.56
N SER A 95 -5.92 -19.50 -7.01
CA SER A 95 -6.13 -19.96 -8.37
C SER A 95 -7.46 -20.71 -8.49
N PRO A 96 -7.95 -20.98 -9.72
CA PRO A 96 -9.17 -21.76 -9.94
C PRO A 96 -9.13 -23.14 -9.27
N GLU A 97 -7.96 -23.76 -9.16
CA GLU A 97 -7.79 -25.07 -8.51
C GLU A 97 -8.07 -25.00 -7.00
N HIS A 98 -7.69 -23.89 -6.34
CA HIS A 98 -8.04 -23.67 -4.94
C HIS A 98 -9.55 -23.52 -4.76
N LEU A 99 -10.22 -22.81 -5.68
CA LEU A 99 -11.67 -22.67 -5.66
C LEU A 99 -12.36 -24.02 -5.89
N GLU A 100 -11.85 -24.83 -6.81
CA GLU A 100 -12.35 -26.18 -7.07
C GLU A 100 -12.20 -27.08 -5.83
N ALA A 101 -11.05 -27.00 -5.15
CA ALA A 101 -10.82 -27.75 -3.92
C ALA A 101 -11.82 -27.38 -2.82
N VAL A 102 -12.07 -26.07 -2.64
CA VAL A 102 -13.11 -25.59 -1.70
C VAL A 102 -14.48 -26.11 -2.12
N PHE A 103 -14.84 -25.97 -3.40
CA PHE A 103 -16.14 -26.43 -3.90
C PHE A 103 -16.35 -27.94 -3.66
N ARG A 104 -15.35 -28.77 -3.97
CA ARG A 104 -15.39 -30.21 -3.71
C ARG A 104 -15.52 -30.56 -2.23
N ALA A 105 -14.95 -29.76 -1.33
CA ALA A 105 -15.10 -29.96 0.11
C ALA A 105 -16.57 -29.77 0.57
N PHE A 106 -17.34 -28.91 -0.12
CA PHE A 106 -18.76 -28.69 0.15
C PHE A 106 -19.71 -29.60 -0.66
N ASP A 107 -19.20 -30.29 -1.69
CA ASP A 107 -19.92 -31.31 -2.48
C ASP A 107 -19.27 -32.71 -2.34
N PRO A 108 -19.28 -33.32 -1.14
CA PRO A 108 -18.67 -34.63 -0.92
C PRO A 108 -19.35 -35.77 -1.69
N ALA A 109 -20.60 -35.55 -2.13
CA ALA A 109 -21.35 -36.51 -2.93
C ALA A 109 -21.04 -36.41 -4.44
N GLY A 110 -20.25 -35.41 -4.86
CA GLY A 110 -19.85 -35.23 -6.27
C GLY A 110 -21.03 -34.94 -7.19
N THR A 111 -22.07 -34.25 -6.68
CA THR A 111 -23.28 -33.93 -7.43
C THR A 111 -23.08 -32.82 -8.46
N GLY A 112 -21.98 -32.08 -8.36
CA GLY A 112 -21.66 -30.91 -9.18
C GLY A 112 -22.40 -29.65 -8.75
N VAL A 113 -23.16 -29.69 -7.65
CA VAL A 113 -23.93 -28.57 -7.12
C VAL A 113 -23.82 -28.51 -5.61
N ILE A 114 -23.86 -27.30 -5.05
CA ILE A 114 -23.99 -27.07 -3.61
C ILE A 114 -25.25 -26.26 -3.35
N SER A 115 -25.88 -26.46 -2.20
CA SER A 115 -27.02 -25.64 -1.79
C SER A 115 -26.56 -24.22 -1.49
N ARG A 116 -27.50 -23.27 -1.53
CA ARG A 116 -27.25 -21.89 -1.13
C ARG A 116 -26.69 -21.79 0.30
N ASP A 117 -27.24 -22.57 1.22
CA ASP A 117 -26.81 -22.56 2.62
C ASP A 117 -25.36 -23.04 2.76
N GLN A 118 -24.97 -24.08 2.01
CA GLN A 118 -23.59 -24.58 1.98
C GLN A 118 -22.63 -23.53 1.38
N TYR A 119 -23.05 -22.85 0.33
CA TYR A 119 -22.29 -21.75 -0.25
C TYR A 119 -22.10 -20.59 0.74
N GLU A 120 -23.18 -20.15 1.39
CA GLU A 120 -23.13 -19.08 2.40
C GLU A 120 -22.25 -19.49 3.60
N GLN A 121 -22.29 -20.75 4.02
CA GLN A 121 -21.43 -21.28 5.07
C GLN A 121 -19.95 -21.30 4.65
N GLY A 122 -19.65 -21.67 3.40
CA GLY A 122 -18.29 -21.63 2.85
C GLY A 122 -17.73 -20.22 2.67
N LEU A 123 -18.58 -19.22 2.45
CA LEU A 123 -18.19 -17.81 2.42
C LEU A 123 -18.12 -17.15 3.80
N SER A 124 -18.75 -17.76 4.82
CA SER A 124 -18.65 -17.25 6.18
C SER A 124 -17.22 -17.46 6.68
N ILE A 125 -16.48 -16.36 6.80
CA ILE A 125 -15.13 -16.37 7.35
C ILE A 125 -15.25 -16.82 8.81
N HIS A 126 -14.99 -18.10 9.07
CA HIS A 126 -14.63 -18.53 10.41
C HIS A 126 -13.25 -17.94 10.70
N TYR A 127 -13.22 -16.81 11.40
CA TYR A 127 -12.04 -16.42 12.15
C TYR A 127 -11.66 -17.63 13.01
N PHE A 128 -10.57 -18.31 12.68
CA PHE A 128 -9.88 -19.15 13.66
C PHE A 128 -9.20 -18.17 14.61
N PRO A 129 -9.66 -18.01 15.87
CA PRO A 129 -8.86 -17.30 16.85
C PRO A 129 -7.58 -18.10 17.06
N ALA A 130 -6.44 -17.39 17.01
CA ALA A 130 -5.12 -17.92 17.35
C ALA A 130 -5.06 -18.37 18.81
#